data_AF-A0A9E2Q138-F1
#
_entry.id   AF-A0A9E2Q138-F1
#
_cell.length_a   1.000
_cell.length_b   1.000
_cell.length_c   1.000
_cell.angle_alpha   90.00
_cell.angle_beta   90.00
_cell.angle_gamma   90.00
#
_symmetry.space_group_name_H-M   'P 1'
#
loop_
_entity.id
_entity.type
_entity.pdbx_description
1 polymer ?
#
loop_
_entity_poly.entity_id
_entity_poly.type
_entity_poly.pdbx_seq_one_letter_code
_entity_poly.pdbx_strand_id
1 'polypeptide(L)'
;MKFSQAKQGRTFVIRLEDGDILHEEIERFAREQSIKAAALIAVGGADIGSKLIVGPEEGRSKPVSPMQHILENVYEIAGTGTLFPDEKGNPVLHMHIACGRKALTVT
;
A
#
# COMPACT_ATOMS: atom_id res chain seq x y z
N MET A 1 13.13 -21.45 4.59
CA MET A 1 13.24 -20.18 3.84
C MET A 1 12.86 -20.44 2.39
N LYS A 2 11.96 -19.64 1.81
CA LYS A 2 11.65 -19.67 0.37
C LYS A 2 12.22 -18.40 -0.25
N PHE A 3 12.85 -18.48 -1.41
CA PHE A 3 13.45 -17.32 -2.08
C PHE A 3 13.26 -17.41 -3.61
N SER A 4 13.33 -16.27 -4.28
CA SER A 4 13.38 -16.17 -5.73
C SER A 4 14.28 -14.99 -6.10
N GLN A 5 15.06 -15.14 -7.18
CA GLN A 5 15.86 -14.04 -7.70
C GLN A 5 15.03 -13.26 -8.72
N ALA A 6 15.03 -11.94 -8.59
CA ALA A 6 14.45 -11.03 -9.57
C ALA A 6 15.52 -10.17 -10.24
N LYS A 7 15.23 -9.68 -11.44
CA LYS A 7 16.00 -8.62 -12.11
C LYS A 7 15.21 -7.33 -12.04
N GLN A 8 15.90 -6.19 -11.94
CA GLN A 8 15.24 -4.90 -12.04
C GLN A 8 14.61 -4.75 -13.42
N GLY A 9 13.32 -4.40 -13.44
CA GLY A 9 12.54 -4.16 -14.65
C GLY A 9 12.47 -2.67 -14.99
N ARG A 10 11.32 -2.26 -15.55
CA ARG A 10 11.00 -0.86 -15.80
C ARG A 10 10.80 -0.09 -14.48
N THR A 11 11.15 1.19 -14.48
CA THR A 11 10.90 2.12 -13.37
C THR A 11 9.90 3.17 -13.81
N PHE A 12 8.92 3.44 -12.94
CA PHE A 12 7.88 4.43 -13.18
C PHE A 12 7.88 5.45 -12.05
N VAL A 13 7.61 6.70 -12.40
CA VAL A 13 7.32 7.78 -11.45
C VAL A 13 5.86 8.12 -11.64
N ILE A 14 5.07 8.00 -10.58
CA ILE A 14 3.62 8.15 -10.61
C ILE A 14 3.27 9.30 -9.66
N ARG A 15 2.41 10.21 -10.12
CA ARG A 15 1.78 11.24 -9.29
C ARG A 15 0.30 10.94 -9.23
N LEU A 16 -0.22 10.77 -8.02
CA LEU A 16 -1.66 10.69 -7.80
C LEU A 16 -2.25 12.09 -7.69
N GLU A 17 -3.51 12.22 -8.05
CA GLU A 17 -4.29 13.44 -7.91
C GLU A 17 -5.08 13.43 -6.59
N ASP A 18 -5.65 14.59 -6.26
CA ASP A 18 -6.55 14.72 -5.12
C ASP A 18 -7.78 13.81 -5.30
N GLY A 19 -8.12 13.06 -4.24
CA GLY A 19 -9.21 12.08 -4.25
C GLY A 19 -8.87 10.69 -4.78
N ASP A 20 -7.66 10.48 -5.31
CA ASP A 20 -7.22 9.16 -5.77
C ASP A 20 -7.02 8.17 -4.61
N ILE A 21 -7.43 6.92 -4.82
CA ILE A 21 -7.22 5.83 -3.86
C ILE A 21 -5.93 5.09 -4.22
N LEU A 22 -4.89 5.27 -3.40
CA LEU A 22 -3.53 4.77 -3.63
C LEU A 22 -3.46 3.33 -4.17
N HIS A 23 -4.09 2.37 -3.49
CA HIS A 23 -3.98 0.97 -3.90
C HIS A 23 -4.74 0.67 -5.19
N GLU A 24 -5.92 1.26 -5.39
CA GLU A 24 -6.72 1.08 -6.61
C GLU A 24 -6.00 1.64 -7.85
N GLU A 25 -5.39 2.82 -7.72
CA GLU A 25 -4.61 3.47 -8.77
C GLU A 25 -3.39 2.63 -9.18
N ILE A 26 -2.63 2.16 -8.19
CA ILE A 26 -1.44 1.35 -8.42
C ILE A 26 -1.80 -0.02 -9.03
N GLU A 27 -2.85 -0.67 -8.54
CA GLU A 27 -3.30 -1.96 -9.08
C GLU A 27 -3.87 -1.82 -10.50
N ARG A 28 -4.59 -0.72 -10.78
CA ARG A 28 -5.05 -0.39 -12.12
C ARG A 28 -3.87 -0.16 -13.06
N PHE A 29 -2.93 0.69 -12.68
CA PHE A 29 -1.73 0.96 -13.46
C PHE A 29 -0.92 -0.31 -13.73
N ALA A 30 -0.74 -1.16 -12.72
CA ALA A 30 -0.04 -2.43 -12.86
C ALA A 30 -0.72 -3.35 -13.88
N ARG A 31 -2.06 -3.40 -13.88
CA ARG A 31 -2.83 -4.16 -14.87
C ARG A 31 -2.62 -3.64 -16.28
N GLU A 32 -2.78 -2.33 -16.48
CA GLU A 32 -2.61 -1.68 -17.79
C GLU A 32 -1.19 -1.83 -18.34
N GLN A 33 -0.19 -1.74 -17.47
CA GLN A 33 1.21 -1.88 -17.86
C GLN A 33 1.71 -3.34 -17.84
N SER A 34 0.85 -4.32 -17.54
CA SER A 34 1.22 -5.74 -17.43
C SER A 34 2.39 -5.99 -16.46
N ILE A 35 2.36 -5.35 -15.29
CA ILE A 35 3.35 -5.50 -14.23
C ILE A 35 2.92 -6.67 -13.32
N LYS A 36 3.73 -7.73 -13.29
CA LYS A 36 3.46 -8.90 -12.44
C LYS A 36 4.01 -8.77 -11.02
N ALA A 37 5.16 -8.13 -10.87
CA ALA A 37 5.79 -7.94 -9.57
C ALA A 37 6.52 -6.59 -9.53
N ALA A 38 6.42 -5.89 -8.40
CA ALA A 38 7.11 -4.63 -8.19
C ALA A 38 7.45 -4.40 -6.71
N ALA A 39 8.47 -3.58 -6.46
CA ALA A 39 8.68 -2.91 -5.18
C ALA A 39 8.32 -1.43 -5.35
N LEU A 40 7.73 -0.85 -4.32
CA LEU A 40 7.22 0.52 -4.36
C LEU A 40 7.71 1.30 -3.14
N ILE A 41 7.98 2.58 -3.37
CA ILE A 41 8.18 3.59 -2.34
C ILE A 41 7.13 4.68 -2.61
N ALA A 42 6.41 5.10 -1.57
CA ALA A 42 5.41 6.14 -1.65
C ALA A 42 5.68 7.23 -0.61
N VAL A 43 5.58 8.48 -1.04
CA VAL A 43 5.63 9.68 -0.20
C VAL A 43 4.57 10.66 -0.70
N GLY A 44 4.01 11.48 0.19
CA GLY A 44 2.97 12.44 -0.17
C GLY A 44 2.03 12.75 0.99
N GLY A 45 0.81 13.20 0.68
CA GLY A 45 -0.24 13.44 1.66
C GLY A 45 -1.34 12.38 1.59
N ALA A 46 -1.88 12.00 2.74
CA ALA A 46 -3.13 11.26 2.88
C ALA A 46 -4.17 12.18 3.52
N ASP A 47 -5.35 12.26 2.91
CA ASP A 47 -6.42 13.16 3.36
C ASP A 47 -7.23 12.56 4.52
N ILE A 48 -8.04 13.41 5.15
CA ILE A 48 -9.04 13.02 6.15
C ILE A 48 -9.92 11.88 5.62
N GLY A 49 -10.22 10.91 6.49
CA GLY A 49 -11.03 9.75 6.13
C GLY A 49 -10.24 8.61 5.48
N SER A 50 -8.95 8.79 5.19
CA SER A 50 -8.08 7.70 4.75
C SER A 50 -8.07 6.56 5.77
N LYS A 51 -8.17 5.32 5.28
CA LYS A 51 -8.26 4.12 6.12
C LYS A 51 -6.95 3.35 6.09
N LEU A 52 -6.37 3.11 7.25
CA LEU A 52 -5.20 2.26 7.45
C LEU A 52 -5.59 0.95 8.13
N ILE A 53 -4.95 -0.13 7.70
CA ILE A 53 -5.00 -1.41 8.40
C ILE A 53 -3.83 -1.45 9.38
N VAL A 54 -4.12 -1.43 10.69
CA VAL A 54 -3.13 -1.31 11.77
C VAL A 54 -2.87 -2.66 12.47
N GLY A 55 -2.99 -3.73 11.70
CA GLY A 55 -2.82 -5.12 12.17
C GLY A 55 -4.14 -5.86 12.45
N PRO A 56 -4.06 -7.11 12.90
CA PRO A 56 -5.22 -7.93 13.21
C PRO A 56 -5.76 -7.66 14.62
N GLU A 57 -7.07 -7.84 14.83
CA GLU A 57 -7.69 -7.78 16.17
C GLU A 57 -7.09 -8.82 17.12
N GLU A 58 -6.78 -10.01 16.61
CA GLU A 58 -6.12 -11.09 17.34
C GLU A 58 -4.90 -11.59 16.56
N GLY A 59 -3.72 -11.61 17.20
CA GLY A 59 -2.45 -11.79 16.50
C GLY A 59 -2.23 -13.14 15.78
N ARG A 60 -2.96 -14.20 16.13
CA ARG A 60 -2.80 -15.54 15.52
C ARG A 60 -4.13 -16.16 15.07
N SER A 61 -5.20 -15.39 15.01
CA SER A 61 -6.51 -15.91 14.64
C SER A 61 -6.59 -16.27 13.15
N LYS A 62 -7.44 -17.26 12.85
CA LYS A 62 -7.84 -17.62 11.49
C LYS A 62 -9.37 -17.79 11.50
N PRO A 63 -10.13 -16.98 10.76
CA PRO A 63 -9.70 -15.96 9.80
C PRO A 63 -9.07 -14.71 10.47
N VAL A 64 -8.31 -13.94 9.69
CA VAL A 64 -7.75 -12.66 10.15
C VAL A 64 -8.83 -11.59 10.10
N SER A 65 -9.13 -10.97 11.23
CA SER A 65 -10.00 -9.79 11.33
C SER A 65 -9.12 -8.53 11.39
N PRO A 66 -9.13 -7.64 10.37
CA PRO A 66 -8.25 -6.47 10.35
C PRO A 66 -8.81 -5.32 11.17
N MET A 67 -7.96 -4.70 12.00
CA MET A 67 -8.27 -3.43 12.66
C MET A 67 -8.06 -2.28 11.69
N GLN A 68 -9.01 -1.35 11.68
CA GLN A 68 -8.96 -0.15 10.86
C GLN A 68 -8.71 1.08 11.73
N HIS A 69 -7.84 1.97 11.25
CA HIS A 69 -7.70 3.32 11.78
C HIS A 69 -8.06 4.33 10.70
N ILE A 70 -8.90 5.30 11.04
CA ILE A 70 -9.33 6.36 10.12
C ILE A 70 -8.56 7.62 10.50
N LEU A 71 -7.86 8.22 9.53
CA LEU A 71 -7.18 9.50 9.75
C LEU A 71 -8.20 10.62 9.96
N GLU A 72 -8.07 11.34 11.07
CA GLU A 72 -8.98 12.44 11.44
C GLU A 72 -8.61 13.79 10.78
N ASN A 73 -7.55 13.81 9.97
CA ASN A 73 -7.05 15.01 9.30
C ASN A 73 -6.13 14.63 8.13
N VAL A 74 -5.45 15.62 7.54
CA VAL A 74 -4.38 15.41 6.56
C VAL A 74 -3.08 14.97 7.27
N TYR A 75 -2.43 13.94 6.75
CA TYR A 75 -1.15 13.42 7.24
C TYR A 75 -0.15 13.34 6.09
N GLU A 76 1.12 13.60 6.39
CA GLU A 76 2.22 13.27 5.49
C GLU A 76 2.50 11.77 5.58
N ILE A 77 2.81 11.13 4.45
CA ILE A 77 3.05 9.69 4.39
C ILE A 77 4.48 9.37 3.94
N ALA A 78 5.00 8.29 4.52
CA ALA A 78 6.15 7.57 4.01
C ALA A 78 5.88 6.07 4.10
N GLY A 79 5.98 5.37 2.97
CA GLY A 79 5.60 3.96 2.88
C GLY A 79 6.44 3.18 1.89
N THR A 80 6.49 1.87 2.12
CA THR A 80 7.11 0.89 1.23
C THR A 80 6.19 -0.30 1.06
N GLY A 81 6.22 -0.89 -0.12
CA GLY A 81 5.35 -2.01 -0.43
C GLY A 81 5.87 -2.89 -1.55
N THR A 82 5.15 -3.97 -1.77
CA THR A 82 5.35 -4.88 -2.88
C THR A 82 4.02 -5.12 -3.58
N LEU A 83 4.08 -5.39 -4.87
CA LEU A 83 2.94 -5.80 -5.66
C LEU A 83 3.21 -7.20 -6.20
N PHE A 84 2.26 -8.10 -6.02
CA PHE A 84 2.31 -9.49 -6.52
C PHE A 84 0.91 -9.93 -6.96
N PRO A 85 0.79 -10.92 -7.85
CA PRO A 85 -0.51 -11.37 -8.29
C PRO A 85 -1.18 -12.25 -7.23
N ASP A 86 -2.51 -12.18 -7.15
CA ASP A 86 -3.33 -13.16 -6.44
C ASP A 86 -3.40 -14.49 -7.21
N GLU A 87 -4.16 -15.46 -6.67
CA GLU A 87 -4.36 -16.78 -7.29
C GLU A 87 -5.03 -16.71 -8.68
N LYS A 88 -5.70 -15.61 -9.00
CA LYS A 88 -6.37 -15.36 -10.29
C LYS A 88 -5.50 -14.52 -11.24
N GLY A 89 -4.30 -14.12 -10.81
CA GLY A 89 -3.39 -13.29 -11.60
C GLY A 89 -3.63 -11.78 -11.49
N ASN A 90 -4.55 -11.32 -10.63
CA ASN A 90 -4.78 -9.89 -10.43
C ASN A 90 -3.64 -9.28 -9.61
N PRO A 91 -3.09 -8.13 -10.01
CA PRO A 91 -2.09 -7.45 -9.20
C PRO A 91 -2.72 -6.99 -7.88
N VAL A 92 -2.07 -7.30 -6.76
CA VAL A 92 -2.48 -6.88 -5.41
C VAL A 92 -1.32 -6.13 -4.75
N LEU A 93 -1.59 -4.92 -4.29
CA LEU A 93 -0.64 -4.13 -3.54
C LEU A 93 -0.64 -4.55 -2.06
N HIS A 94 0.53 -4.86 -1.53
CA HIS A 94 0.79 -4.94 -0.09
C HIS A 94 1.74 -3.81 0.29
N MET A 95 1.25 -2.83 1.04
CA MET A 95 2.05 -1.68 1.46
C MET A 95 1.89 -1.40 2.95
N HIS A 96 2.99 -1.02 3.59
CA HIS A 96 3.02 -0.47 4.94
C HIS A 96 3.37 1.01 4.85
N ILE A 97 2.64 1.84 5.60
CA ILE A 97 2.74 3.30 5.54
C ILE A 97 2.73 3.86 6.94
N ALA A 98 3.66 4.77 7.23
CA ALA A 98 3.60 5.63 8.39
C ALA A 98 2.95 6.97 7.99
N CYS A 99 1.91 7.37 8.73
CA CYS A 99 1.20 8.64 8.55
C CYS A 99 1.55 9.60 9.68
N GLY A 100 2.30 10.66 9.38
CA GLY A 100 2.79 11.64 10.34
C GLY A 100 1.97 12.94 10.34
N ARG A 101 1.69 13.47 11.55
CA ARG A 101 1.11 14.80 11.73
C ARG A 101 1.64 15.44 13.01
N LYS A 102 2.33 16.57 12.89
CA LYS A 102 3.02 17.24 14.00
C LYS A 102 3.96 16.25 14.72
N ALA A 103 3.70 15.96 16.00
CA ALA A 103 4.49 15.03 16.81
C ALA A 103 3.92 13.60 16.85
N LEU A 104 2.84 13.32 16.10
CA LEU A 104 2.16 12.03 16.09
C LEU A 104 2.48 11.25 14.82
N THR A 105 2.48 9.93 14.93
CA THR A 105 2.60 9.00 13.79
C THR A 105 1.66 7.82 14.00
N VAL A 106 0.91 7.47 12.97
CA VAL A 106 0.05 6.29 12.89
C VAL A 106 0.73 5.26 11.98
N THR A 107 0.78 3.99 12.42
CA THR A 107 1.36 2.85 11.69
C THR A 107 0.53 1.60 11.89
#